data_AF-A0A3D9HCW2-F1
#
_entry.id   AF-A0A3D9HCW2-F1
#
_cell.length_a   1.000
_cell.length_b   1.000
_cell.length_c   1.000
_cell.angle_alpha   90.00
_cell.angle_beta   90.00
_cell.angle_gamma   90.00
#
_symmetry.space_group_name_H-M   'P 1'
#
loop_
_entity.id
_entity.type
_entity.pdbx_description
1 polymer ?
#
loop_
_entity_poly.entity_id
_entity_poly.type
_entity_poly.pdbx_seq_one_letter_code
_entity_poly.pdbx_strand_id
1 'polypeptide(L)'
;MELVINHQLEFVPEPIEVNHFTTQGLLNSNYKSVVKNSFSNSSSKSIFGIKQRLKASQFNMVNHTAAILKLSVFAIALIALF
;
A
#
# COMPACT_ATOMS: atom_id res chain seq x y z
N MET A 1 17.28 -24.48 60.13
CA MET A 1 17.86 -24.31 58.77
C MET A 1 17.08 -23.20 58.11
N GLU A 2 17.72 -22.06 57.91
CA GLU A 2 17.05 -20.81 57.60
C GLU A 2 17.20 -20.58 56.09
N LEU A 3 16.07 -20.55 55.38
CA LEU A 3 16.03 -20.32 53.94
C LEU A 3 16.17 -18.81 53.72
N VAL A 4 17.41 -18.33 53.64
CA VAL A 4 17.73 -16.96 53.23
C VAL A 4 17.46 -16.84 51.73
N ILE A 5 16.30 -16.29 51.38
CA ILE A 5 15.93 -15.97 50.01
C ILE A 5 16.61 -14.64 49.65
N ASN A 6 17.75 -14.72 48.97
CA ASN A 6 18.37 -13.57 48.29
C ASN A 6 17.58 -13.25 47.02
N HIS A 7 16.45 -12.54 47.16
CA HIS A 7 15.82 -11.88 46.03
C HIS A 7 16.52 -10.54 45.81
N GLN A 8 17.48 -10.50 44.89
CA GLN A 8 17.89 -9.25 44.25
C GLN A 8 16.64 -8.73 43.54
N LEU A 9 16.00 -7.68 44.09
CA LEU A 9 14.91 -6.98 43.42
C LEU A 9 15.45 -6.46 42.10
N GLU A 10 14.99 -7.05 41.01
CA GLU A 10 15.22 -6.56 39.66
C GLU A 10 14.67 -5.13 39.61
N PHE A 11 15.55 -4.15 39.37
CA PHE A 11 15.18 -2.75 39.22
C PHE A 11 14.33 -2.62 37.96
N VAL A 12 13.01 -2.59 38.12
CA VAL A 12 12.09 -2.22 37.04
C VAL A 12 12.22 -0.71 36.85
N PRO A 13 12.70 -0.21 35.70
CA PRO A 13 12.74 1.22 35.45
C PRO A 13 11.31 1.77 35.52
N GLU A 14 11.13 2.93 36.14
CA GLU A 14 9.86 3.64 36.15
C GLU A 14 9.32 3.74 34.71
N PRO A 15 8.01 3.49 34.50
CA PRO A 15 7.42 3.56 33.18
C PRO A 15 7.67 4.96 32.63
N ILE A 16 8.50 5.02 31.58
CA ILE A 16 8.71 6.25 30.81
C ILE A 16 7.32 6.69 30.36
N GLU A 17 6.87 7.87 30.78
CA GLU A 17 5.63 8.45 30.28
C GLU A 17 5.81 8.70 28.79
N VAL A 18 5.41 7.72 27.99
CA VAL A 18 5.31 7.86 26.55
C VAL A 18 4.12 8.80 26.36
N ASN A 19 4.41 10.05 25.99
CA ASN A 19 3.36 11.02 25.64
C ASN A 19 2.55 10.44 24.46
N HIS A 20 1.45 9.75 24.78
CA HIS A 20 0.72 8.93 23.82
C HIS A 20 -0.07 9.74 22.79
N PHE A 21 -0.13 11.06 22.95
CA PHE A 21 -0.97 11.92 22.13
C PHE A 21 -0.26 13.23 21.81
N THR A 22 0.58 13.20 20.77
CA THR A 22 0.82 14.43 20.02
C THR A 22 -0.52 14.79 19.35
N THR A 23 -0.94 16.06 19.45
CA THR A 23 -2.16 16.56 18.80
C THR A 23 -2.10 16.46 17.27
N GLN A 24 -0.94 16.09 16.74
CA GLN A 24 -0.71 15.73 15.35
C GLN A 24 -1.09 14.27 15.16
N GLY A 25 -2.38 14.00 14.91
CA GLY A 25 -2.85 12.65 14.61
C GLY A 25 -1.94 11.91 13.62
N LEU A 26 -1.78 10.59 13.81
CA LEU A 26 -0.87 9.73 13.04
C LEU A 26 -1.03 9.88 11.52
N LEU A 27 -2.23 10.23 11.07
CA LEU A 27 -2.59 10.45 9.67
C LEU A 27 -2.71 11.93 9.34
N ASN A 28 -1.66 12.70 9.58
CA ASN A 28 -1.60 14.10 9.18
C ASN A 28 -1.19 14.28 7.70
N SER A 29 -1.24 15.52 7.20
CA SER A 29 -0.90 15.85 5.81
C SER A 29 0.54 15.49 5.43
N ASN A 30 1.48 15.54 6.38
CA ASN A 30 2.86 15.11 6.19
C ASN A 30 2.95 13.58 6.04
N TYR A 31 2.25 12.82 6.89
CA TYR A 31 2.16 11.37 6.73
C TYR A 31 1.59 10.99 5.35
N LYS A 32 0.54 11.69 4.90
CA LYS A 32 -0.05 11.48 3.57
C LYS A 32 0.96 11.71 2.44
N SER A 33 1.80 12.75 2.53
CA SER A 33 2.80 13.05 1.49
C SER A 33 3.91 11.99 1.47
N VAL A 34 4.37 11.54 2.64
CA VAL A 34 5.37 10.47 2.77
C VAL A 34 4.86 9.16 2.17
N VAL A 35 3.65 8.73 2.54
CA VAL A 35 3.05 7.50 2.00
C VAL A 35 2.88 7.59 0.49
N LYS A 36 2.40 8.73 -0.03
CA LYS A 36 2.26 8.94 -1.47
C LYS A 36 3.61 8.84 -2.18
N ASN A 37 4.66 9.45 -1.62
CA ASN A 37 6.01 9.41 -2.16
C ASN A 37 6.59 7.99 -2.15
N SER A 38 6.39 7.23 -1.06
CA SER A 38 6.82 5.84 -0.97
C SER A 38 6.04 4.92 -1.90
N PHE A 39 4.75 5.20 -2.12
CA PHE A 39 3.90 4.45 -3.05
C PHE A 39 4.26 4.71 -4.52
N SER A 40 4.60 5.95 -4.88
CA SER A 40 5.01 6.31 -6.24
C SER A 40 6.45 5.89 -6.55
N ASN A 41 7.35 5.96 -5.58
CA ASN A 41 8.76 5.57 -5.71
C ASN A 41 9.01 4.14 -5.21
N SER A 42 7.99 3.28 -5.21
CA SER A 42 8.15 1.92 -4.71
C SER A 42 9.16 1.17 -5.58
N SER A 43 10.16 0.56 -4.93
CA SER A 43 11.21 -0.18 -5.63
C SER A 43 10.58 -1.32 -6.43
N SER A 44 10.88 -1.38 -7.73
CA SER A 44 10.31 -2.40 -8.63
C SER A 44 10.76 -3.83 -8.27
N LYS A 45 11.81 -3.96 -7.46
CA LYS A 45 12.34 -5.24 -6.95
C LYS A 45 11.70 -5.70 -5.64
N SER A 46 10.90 -4.85 -4.99
CA SER A 46 10.17 -5.23 -3.77
C SER A 46 8.95 -6.09 -4.12
N ILE A 47 8.59 -7.03 -3.24
CA ILE A 47 7.38 -7.85 -3.36
C ILE A 47 6.14 -6.96 -3.53
N PHE A 48 6.08 -5.84 -2.80
CA PHE A 48 5.00 -4.86 -2.93
C PHE A 48 4.96 -4.25 -4.34
N GLY A 49 6.12 -3.77 -4.83
CA GLY A 49 6.22 -3.15 -6.16
C GLY A 49 5.87 -4.12 -7.29
N ILE A 50 6.27 -5.39 -7.17
CA ILE A 50 5.92 -6.44 -8.14
C ILE A 50 4.39 -6.65 -8.16
N LYS A 51 3.76 -6.83 -7.00
CA LYS A 51 2.29 -6.99 -6.90
C LYS A 51 1.55 -5.76 -7.43
N GLN A 52 2.03 -4.57 -7.10
CA GLN A 52 1.45 -3.30 -7.55
C GLN A 52 1.50 -3.17 -9.07
N ARG A 53 2.65 -3.48 -9.70
CA ARG A 53 2.81 -3.43 -11.16
C ARG A 53 1.91 -4.42 -11.89
N LEU A 54 1.79 -5.65 -11.38
CA LEU A 54 0.88 -6.65 -11.96
C LEU A 54 -0.57 -6.17 -11.90
N LYS A 55 -1.00 -5.62 -10.75
CA LYS A 55 -2.36 -5.09 -10.58
C LYS A 55 -2.62 -3.87 -11.46
N ALA A 56 -1.65 -2.94 -11.54
CA ALA A 56 -1.75 -1.78 -12.40
C ALA A 56 -1.80 -2.17 -13.88
N SER A 57 -1.01 -3.16 -14.29
CA SER A 57 -1.04 -3.71 -15.65
C SER A 57 -2.42 -4.28 -15.98
N GLN A 58 -3.01 -5.11 -15.12
CA GLN A 58 -4.36 -5.63 -15.35
C GLN A 58 -5.42 -4.54 -15.49
N PHE A 59 -5.36 -3.48 -14.68
CA PHE A 59 -6.32 -2.37 -14.77
C PHE A 59 -6.11 -1.47 -15.99
N ASN A 60 -4.86 -1.27 -16.41
CA ASN A 60 -4.52 -0.43 -17.56
C ASN A 60 -4.52 -1.21 -18.89
N MET A 61 -4.65 -2.53 -18.85
CA MET A 61 -4.68 -3.38 -20.04
C MET A 61 -6.04 -3.25 -20.72
N VAL A 62 -6.18 -2.18 -21.49
CA VAL A 62 -7.26 -2.04 -22.46
C VAL A 62 -7.05 -3.10 -23.53
N ASN A 63 -8.06 -3.94 -23.75
CA ASN A 63 -8.03 -4.91 -24.83
C ASN A 63 -8.25 -4.19 -26.17
N HIS A 64 -7.16 -3.65 -26.71
CA HIS A 64 -7.15 -2.91 -27.98
C HIS A 64 -7.71 -3.77 -29.13
N THR A 65 -7.41 -5.07 -29.14
CA THR A 65 -7.94 -6.01 -30.13
C THR A 65 -9.46 -6.12 -30.06
N ALA A 66 -10.04 -6.22 -28.85
CA ALA A 66 -11.49 -6.25 -28.68
C ALA A 66 -12.15 -4.92 -29.09
N ALA A 67 -11.50 -3.79 -28.81
CA ALA A 67 -11.99 -2.48 -29.24
C ALA A 67 -11.99 -2.34 -30.77
N ILE A 68 -10.89 -2.71 -31.43
CA ILE A 68 -10.75 -2.69 -32.89
C ILE A 68 -11.78 -3.63 -33.53
N LEU A 69 -11.95 -4.85 -33.00
CA LEU A 69 -12.91 -5.81 -33.53
C LEU A 69 -14.34 -5.27 -33.47
N LYS A 70 -14.75 -4.70 -32.33
CA LYS A 70 -16.07 -4.07 -32.18
C LYS A 70 -16.28 -2.91 -33.16
N LEU A 71 -15.25 -2.08 -33.33
CA LEU A 71 -15.30 -0.94 -34.26
C LEU A 71 -15.42 -1.41 -35.71
N SER A 72 -14.66 -2.43 -36.12
CA SER A 72 -14.73 -3.00 -37.46
C SER A 72 -16.10 -3.61 -37.76
N VAL A 73 -16.67 -4.38 -36.82
CA VAL A 73 -18.02 -4.95 -36.97
C VAL A 73 -19.06 -3.84 -37.13
N PHE A 74 -18.96 -2.78 -36.34
CA PHE A 74 -19.86 -1.63 -36.44
C PHE A 74 -19.73 -0.92 -37.80
N ALA A 75 -18.50 -0.72 -38.30
CA ALA A 75 -18.26 -0.10 -39.61
C ALA A 75 -18.85 -0.94 -40.76
N ILE A 76 -18.67 -2.26 -40.71
CA ILE A 76 -19.25 -3.18 -41.71
C ILE A 76 -20.78 -3.11 -41.68
N ALA A 77 -21.40 -3.06 -40.50
CA ALA A 77 -22.84 -2.94 -40.37
C ALA A 77 -23.37 -1.62 -40.97
N LEU A 78 -22.64 -0.51 -40.79
CA LEU A 78 -22.98 0.77 -41.42
C LEU A 78 -22.88 0.70 -42.95
N ILE A 79 -21.79 0.12 -43.48
CA ILE A 79 -21.60 -0.05 -44.93
C ILE A 79 -22.68 -0.96 -45.54
N ALA A 80 -23.16 -1.96 -44.79
CA ALA A 80 -24.20 -2.84 -45.27
C ALA A 80 -25.61 -2.21 -45.24
N LEU A 81 -25.81 -1.18 -44.42
CA LEU A 81 -27.12 -0.56 -44.18
C LEU A 81 -27.36 0.69 -45.02
N PHE A 82 -26.29 1.36 -45.45
CA PHE A 82 -26.30 2.53 -46.34
C PHE A 82 -25.81 2.17 -47.73
#